data_AF-A0A4Q3BPT7-F1
#
_entry.id   AF-A0A4Q3BPT7-F1
#
_cell.length_a   1.000
_cell.length_b   1.000
_cell.length_c   1.000
_cell.angle_alpha   90.00
_cell.angle_beta   90.00
_cell.angle_gamma   90.00
#
_symmetry.space_group_name_H-M   'P 1'
#
loop_
_entity.id
_entity.type
_entity.pdbx_description
1 polymer ?
#
loop_
_entity_poly.entity_id
_entity_poly.type
_entity_poly.pdbx_seq_one_letter_code
_entity_poly.pdbx_strand_id
1 'polypeptide(L)'
;AEALDKLLELKETAIGVMLALDVSEEELVKRLLKRGETSGRSDDNNEQVIRARITEYRNKTEAVADYYRQFDKVVMVKGEGSIDEIFEGLCSEIDNRI
;
A
#
# COMPACT_ATOMS: atom_id res chain seq x y z
N ALA A 1 8.41 9.76 6.94
CA ALA A 1 7.08 10.34 7.19
C ALA A 1 7.18 11.79 7.67
N GLU A 2 7.94 12.10 8.71
CA GLU A 2 8.12 13.48 9.24
C GLU A 2 8.41 14.57 8.19
N ALA A 3 9.26 14.30 7.20
CA ALA A 3 9.57 15.28 6.15
C ALA A 3 8.35 15.65 5.31
N LEU A 4 7.44 14.70 5.07
CA LEU A 4 6.18 14.95 4.37
C LEU A 4 5.23 15.76 5.25
N ASP A 5 5.13 15.44 6.53
CA ASP A 5 4.27 16.19 7.46
C ASP A 5 4.69 17.66 7.55
N LYS A 6 6.00 17.93 7.70
CA LYS A 6 6.55 19.31 7.65
C LYS A 6 6.21 20.02 6.34
N LEU A 7 6.26 19.31 5.20
CA LEU A 7 5.90 19.89 3.91
C LEU A 7 4.41 20.23 3.82
N LEU A 8 3.55 19.41 4.40
CA LEU A 8 2.09 19.62 4.39
C LEU A 8 1.68 20.72 5.36
N GLU A 9 2.35 20.84 6.50
CA GLU A 9 2.18 21.97 7.43
C GLU A 9 2.42 23.32 6.74
N LEU A 10 3.47 23.43 5.90
CA LEU A 10 3.73 24.63 5.09
C LEU A 10 2.63 24.94 4.07
N LYS A 11 1.77 23.96 3.77
CA LYS A 11 0.63 24.08 2.86
C LYS A 11 -0.71 24.12 3.60
N GLU A 12 -0.68 24.30 4.92
CA GLU A 12 -1.88 24.33 5.78
C GLU A 12 -2.76 23.07 5.61
N THR A 13 -2.12 21.91 5.43
CA THR A 13 -2.80 20.62 5.28
C THR A 13 -2.07 19.52 6.03
N ALA A 14 -2.65 18.32 6.09
CA ALA A 14 -2.08 17.18 6.79
C ALA A 14 -2.55 15.87 6.16
N ILE A 15 -1.81 14.78 6.44
CA ILE A 15 -2.30 13.44 6.15
C ILE A 15 -3.50 13.14 7.05
N GLY A 16 -4.67 12.89 6.46
CA GLY A 16 -5.88 12.46 7.17
C GLY A 16 -5.92 10.96 7.45
N VAL A 17 -5.45 10.15 6.49
CA VAL A 17 -5.41 8.69 6.59
C VAL A 17 -4.35 8.09 5.67
N MET A 18 -3.79 6.96 6.10
CA MET A 18 -2.96 6.06 5.32
C MET A 18 -3.70 4.73 5.17
N LEU A 19 -4.19 4.47 3.97
CA LEU A 19 -4.84 3.21 3.61
C LEU A 19 -3.80 2.22 3.14
N ALA A 20 -3.68 1.07 3.81
CA ALA A 20 -2.76 0.00 3.47
C ALA A 20 -3.55 -1.21 2.97
N LEU A 21 -3.43 -1.51 1.67
CA LEU A 21 -4.04 -2.70 1.08
C LEU A 21 -3.31 -3.96 1.56
N ASP A 22 -4.01 -4.78 2.32
CA ASP A 22 -3.51 -6.06 2.81
C ASP A 22 -3.80 -7.17 1.79
N VAL A 23 -2.73 -7.75 1.25
CA VAL A 23 -2.77 -8.80 0.24
C VAL A 23 -1.77 -9.87 0.64
N SER A 24 -2.21 -11.12 0.61
CA SER A 24 -1.34 -12.26 0.85
C SER A 24 -0.16 -12.25 -0.13
N GLU A 25 1.00 -12.69 0.36
CA GLU A 25 2.22 -12.74 -0.44
C GLU A 25 2.04 -13.61 -1.69
N GLU A 26 1.35 -14.74 -1.56
CA GLU A 26 1.11 -15.65 -2.68
C GLU A 26 0.24 -15.01 -3.77
N GLU A 27 -0.79 -14.26 -3.40
CA GLU A 27 -1.61 -13.53 -4.37
C GLU A 27 -0.81 -12.38 -5.02
N LEU A 28 0.05 -11.69 -4.28
CA LEU A 28 0.98 -10.70 -4.86
C LEU A 28 1.94 -11.34 -5.86
N VAL A 29 2.57 -12.47 -5.52
CA VAL A 29 3.46 -13.22 -6.41
C VAL A 29 2.74 -13.60 -7.70
N LYS A 30 1.55 -14.19 -7.59
CA LYS A 30 0.71 -14.58 -8.72
C LYS A 30 0.34 -13.38 -9.61
N ARG A 31 -0.09 -12.26 -9.03
CA ARG A 31 -0.43 -11.03 -9.78
C ARG A 31 0.78 -10.47 -10.53
N LEU A 32 1.95 -10.47 -9.90
CA LEU A 32 3.18 -9.95 -10.48
C LEU A 32 3.69 -10.84 -11.61
N LEU A 33 3.70 -12.17 -11.43
CA LEU A 33 4.05 -13.12 -12.51
C LEU A 33 3.15 -12.93 -13.74
N LYS A 34 1.83 -12.85 -13.53
CA LYS A 34 0.87 -12.61 -14.62
C LYS A 34 1.12 -11.27 -15.32
N ARG A 35 1.55 -10.24 -14.58
CA ARG A 35 1.92 -8.94 -15.16
C ARG A 35 3.20 -9.06 -16.00
N GLY A 36 4.16 -9.88 -15.58
CA GLY A 36 5.40 -10.14 -16.33
C GLY A 36 5.16 -10.67 -17.75
N GLU A 37 4.15 -11.52 -17.91
CA GLU A 37 3.77 -12.13 -19.19
C GLU A 37 3.41 -11.11 -20.29
N THR A 38 2.82 -9.97 -19.92
CA THR A 38 2.28 -9.00 -20.90
C THR A 38 2.94 -7.63 -20.88
N SER A 39 3.68 -7.28 -19.83
CA SER A 39 4.17 -5.90 -19.62
C SER A 39 5.60 -5.65 -20.09
N GLY A 40 6.36 -6.71 -20.41
CA GLY A 40 7.79 -6.59 -20.72
C GLY A 40 8.67 -6.22 -19.51
N ARG A 41 8.10 -6.24 -18.29
CA ARG A 41 8.83 -5.95 -17.05
C ARG A 41 9.71 -7.13 -16.64
N SER A 42 11.02 -6.94 -16.72
CA SER A 42 12.00 -7.97 -16.33
C SER A 42 11.95 -8.32 -14.84
N ASP A 43 11.55 -7.38 -13.99
CA ASP A 43 11.45 -7.53 -12.54
C ASP A 43 10.20 -8.30 -12.05
N ASP A 44 9.32 -8.69 -12.98
CA ASP A 44 8.09 -9.45 -12.74
C ASP A 44 8.13 -10.87 -13.35
N ASN A 45 9.26 -11.30 -13.92
CA ASN A 45 9.37 -12.59 -14.64
C ASN A 45 9.96 -13.73 -13.80
N ASN A 46 10.39 -13.45 -12.58
CA ASN A 46 11.05 -14.42 -11.71
C ASN A 46 10.54 -14.28 -10.27
N GLU A 47 10.02 -15.38 -9.73
CA GLU A 47 9.44 -15.41 -8.39
C GLU A 47 10.43 -14.98 -7.29
N GLN A 48 11.70 -15.38 -7.38
CA GLN A 48 12.72 -14.98 -6.39
C GLN A 48 12.94 -13.46 -6.40
N VAL A 49 12.94 -12.85 -7.59
CA VAL A 49 13.05 -11.39 -7.74
C VAL A 49 11.80 -10.71 -7.18
N ILE A 50 10.61 -11.27 -7.45
CA ILE A 50 9.35 -10.74 -6.92
C ILE A 50 9.34 -10.79 -5.39
N ARG A 51 9.68 -11.93 -4.78
CA ARG A 51 9.70 -12.08 -3.31
C ARG A 51 10.73 -11.14 -2.67
N ALA A 52 11.90 -10.99 -3.28
CA ALA A 52 12.88 -10.01 -2.82
C ALA A 52 12.33 -8.58 -2.85
N ARG A 53 11.58 -8.21 -3.89
CA ARG A 53 10.91 -6.89 -3.99
C ARG A 53 9.81 -6.72 -2.95
N ILE A 54 9.03 -7.76 -2.66
CA ILE A 54 7.99 -7.72 -1.62
C ILE A 54 8.64 -7.49 -0.25
N THR A 55 9.69 -8.23 0.08
CA THR A 55 10.44 -8.06 1.34
C THR A 55 11.04 -6.66 1.45
N GLU A 56 11.69 -6.18 0.40
CA GLU A 56 12.27 -4.83 0.37
C GLU A 56 11.20 -3.74 0.53
N TYR A 57 10.05 -3.90 -0.12
CA TYR A 57 8.91 -3.01 0.03
C TYR A 57 8.42 -2.99 1.48
N ARG A 58 8.22 -4.16 2.11
CA ARG A 58 7.77 -4.27 3.51
C ARG A 58 8.76 -3.58 4.45
N ASN A 59 10.05 -3.89 4.35
CA ASN A 59 11.09 -3.29 5.19
C ASN A 59 11.12 -1.76 5.08
N LYS A 60 10.90 -1.21 3.88
CA LYS A 60 10.90 0.24 3.64
C LYS A 60 9.60 0.93 4.05
N THR A 61 8.47 0.24 3.95
CA THR A 61 7.15 0.84 4.19
C THR A 61 6.68 0.68 5.63
N GLU A 62 7.18 -0.32 6.36
CA GLU A 62 6.87 -0.55 7.77
C GLU A 62 7.16 0.69 8.63
N ALA A 63 8.33 1.30 8.47
CA ALA A 63 8.69 2.52 9.22
C ALA A 63 7.73 3.71 8.97
N VAL A 64 7.13 3.79 7.77
CA VAL A 64 6.15 4.84 7.44
C VAL A 64 4.81 4.53 8.10
N ALA A 65 4.37 3.26 8.03
CA ALA A 65 3.16 2.81 8.69
C ALA A 65 3.26 2.96 10.22
N ASP A 66 4.37 2.56 10.84
CA ASP A 66 4.62 2.72 12.28
C ASP A 66 4.53 4.17 12.71
N TYR A 67 5.13 5.06 11.92
CA TYR A 67 5.04 6.49 12.19
C TYR A 67 3.60 7.00 12.18
N TYR A 68 2.75 6.57 11.23
CA TYR A 68 1.36 7.04 11.19
C TYR A 68 0.42 6.28 12.14
N ARG A 69 0.78 5.06 12.58
CA ARG A 69 0.04 4.29 13.59
C ARG A 69 -0.01 5.03 14.93
N GLN A 70 1.06 5.72 15.32
CA GLN A 70 1.09 6.48 16.58
C GLN A 70 0.06 7.64 16.61
N PHE A 71 -0.49 8.01 15.45
CA PHE A 71 -1.50 9.06 15.30
C PHE A 71 -2.89 8.52 14.93
N ASP A 72 -3.10 7.21 14.98
CA ASP A 72 -4.36 6.56 14.58
C ASP A 72 -4.78 6.84 13.12
N LYS A 73 -3.76 6.98 12.25
CA LYS A 73 -3.95 7.30 10.83
C LYS A 73 -3.84 6.11 9.89
N VAL A 74 -3.45 4.93 10.37
CA VAL A 74 -3.27 3.75 9.50
C VAL A 74 -4.49 2.86 9.55
N VAL A 75 -5.04 2.53 8.38
CA VAL A 75 -6.11 1.55 8.22
C VAL A 75 -5.65 0.45 7.28
N MET A 76 -5.80 -0.79 7.72
CA MET A 76 -5.59 -1.96 6.86
C MET A 76 -6.90 -2.27 6.13
N VAL A 77 -6.87 -2.27 4.80
CA VAL A 77 -8.03 -2.56 3.96
C VAL A 77 -7.74 -3.84 3.17
N LYS A 78 -8.68 -4.78 3.13
CA LYS A 78 -8.50 -6.03 2.38
C LYS A 78 -8.28 -5.74 0.90
N GLY A 79 -7.16 -6.18 0.33
CA GLY A 79 -6.80 -6.00 -1.09
C GLY A 79 -7.04 -7.23 -1.98
N GLU A 80 -7.84 -8.17 -1.47
CA GLU A 80 -8.25 -9.40 -2.16
C GLU A 80 -9.77 -9.47 -2.26
N GLY A 81 -10.28 -9.62 -3.48
CA GLY A 81 -11.71 -9.57 -3.80
C GLY A 81 -11.92 -8.96 -5.18
N SER A 82 -13.16 -8.56 -5.45
CA SER A 82 -13.47 -7.75 -6.63
C SER A 82 -12.94 -6.32 -6.47
N ILE A 83 -12.76 -5.63 -7.59
CA ILE A 83 -12.33 -4.22 -7.59
C ILE A 83 -13.38 -3.35 -6.88
N ASP A 84 -14.66 -3.62 -7.13
CA ASP A 84 -15.77 -2.85 -6.57
C ASP A 84 -15.82 -2.97 -5.03
N GLU A 85 -15.70 -4.18 -4.48
CA GLU A 85 -15.64 -4.40 -3.02
C GLU A 85 -14.46 -3.67 -2.37
N ILE A 86 -13.27 -3.73 -3.01
CA ILE A 86 -12.07 -3.05 -2.49
C ILE A 86 -12.27 -1.52 -2.55
N PHE A 87 -12.82 -1.02 -3.66
CA PHE A 87 -13.09 0.40 -3.86
C PHE A 87 -14.09 0.94 -2.84
N GLU A 88 -15.20 0.24 -2.63
CA GLU A 88 -16.21 0.59 -1.62
C GLU A 88 -15.62 0.61 -0.20
N GLY A 89 -14.74 -0.35 0.11
CA GLY A 89 -14.01 -0.39 1.38
C GLY A 89 -13.10 0.82 1.57
N LEU A 90 -12.35 1.22 0.53
CA LEU A 90 -11.49 2.41 0.57
C LEU A 90 -12.31 3.70 0.76
N CYS A 91 -13.42 3.85 0.01
CA CYS A 91 -14.32 5.00 0.15
C CYS A 91 -14.89 5.10 1.57
N SER A 92 -15.36 3.99 2.13
CA SER A 92 -15.92 3.96 3.49
C SER A 92 -14.92 4.46 4.53
N GLU A 93 -13.64 4.08 4.42
CA GLU A 93 -12.60 4.53 5.35
C GLU A 93 -12.23 6.01 5.20
N ILE A 94 -12.40 6.57 3.99
CA ILE A 94 -12.20 8.00 3.74
C ILE A 94 -13.39 8.80 4.27
N ASP A 95 -14.61 8.38 3.95
CA ASP A 95 -15.84 9.09 4.31
C ASP A 95 -16.03 9.17 5.83
N ASN A 96 -15.59 8.15 6.58
CA ASN A 96 -15.60 8.16 8.06
C ASN A 96 -14.67 9.22 8.69
N ARG A 97 -13.80 9.86 7.90
CA ARG A 97 -12.78 10.81 8.37
C ARG A 97 -13.01 12.25 7.88
N ILE A 98 -14.09 12.49 7.13
CA ILE A 98 -14.58 13.80 6.69
C ILE A 98 -15.66 14.27 7.67
#